data_AF-A0A2A2GGW5-F1
#
_entry.id   AF-A0A2A2GGW5-F1
#
_cell.length_a   1.000
_cell.length_b   1.000
_cell.length_c   1.000
_cell.angle_alpha   90.00
_cell.angle_beta   90.00
_cell.angle_gamma   90.00
#
_symmetry.space_group_name_H-M   'P 1'
#
loop_
_entity.id
_entity.type
_entity.pdbx_description
1 polymer ?
#
loop_
_entity_poly.entity_id
_entity_poly.type
_entity_poly.pdbx_seq_one_letter_code
_entity_poly.pdbx_strand_id
1 'polypeptide(L)'
;MSDDLPLSGLTAVCMAANVPGPAAAALLAAQGMAVVKIEPPSGDLTAHAMPQWYAELNRAARVETVDLRSAPGQARFRELLAGADLLISSHRRAALARLGITVPALAAVNPRLAWVEIVGDEDAPDVPGHDLTYQAAAGLLDGRMPRTVIADMAGAEAAARAAVILLLARERGRPQRHAAVGLRQAAERFAAPVRHGVTVGGGLLDGSLPDYAIHRLRDGLVACAALEPHFSARLAEVAGGDIPGFFAGLTAEECRALAIERDLPLEPFRA
;
A
#
# COMPACT_ATOMS: atom_id res chain seq x y z
N MET A 1 -16.28 0.39 22.16
CA MET A 1 -15.83 -0.66 21.22
C MET A 1 -14.48 -0.37 20.57
N SER A 2 -13.91 0.85 20.68
CA SER A 2 -12.54 1.14 20.20
C SER A 2 -11.43 0.63 21.14
N ASP A 3 -11.73 0.40 22.43
CA ASP A 3 -10.70 0.07 23.43
C ASP A 3 -10.25 -1.40 23.40
N ASP A 4 -10.92 -2.27 22.66
CA ASP A 4 -10.59 -3.71 22.56
C ASP A 4 -9.76 -4.08 21.33
N LEU A 5 -9.35 -3.10 20.51
CA LEU A 5 -8.53 -3.38 19.33
C LEU A 5 -7.06 -3.64 19.72
N PRO A 6 -6.32 -4.46 18.94
CA PRO A 6 -4.99 -4.93 19.35
C PRO A 6 -3.93 -3.84 19.56
N LEU A 7 -4.08 -2.66 18.96
CA LEU A 7 -3.15 -1.53 19.10
C LEU A 7 -3.71 -0.39 19.97
N SER A 8 -4.86 -0.61 20.62
CA SER A 8 -5.45 0.39 21.52
C SER A 8 -4.52 0.71 22.68
N GLY A 9 -4.43 2.00 23.01
CA GLY A 9 -3.51 2.52 24.03
C GLY A 9 -2.09 2.82 23.53
N LEU A 10 -1.75 2.45 22.28
CA LEU A 10 -0.47 2.82 21.66
C LEU A 10 -0.60 4.09 20.83
N THR A 11 0.49 4.85 20.74
CA THR A 11 0.54 6.10 19.95
C THR A 11 1.63 6.09 18.89
N ALA A 12 1.29 6.48 17.66
CA ALA A 12 2.23 6.72 16.58
C ALA A 12 2.38 8.22 16.28
N VAL A 13 3.61 8.65 16.02
CA VAL A 13 3.95 9.92 15.40
C VAL A 13 4.32 9.66 13.94
N CYS A 14 3.54 10.18 13.00
CA CYS A 14 3.82 10.09 11.57
C CYS A 14 4.35 11.43 11.08
N MET A 15 5.62 11.48 10.69
CA MET A 15 6.20 12.63 9.99
C MET A 15 6.37 12.37 8.49
N ALA A 16 5.97 11.19 8.03
CA ALA A 16 6.05 10.83 6.63
C ALA A 16 5.02 11.63 5.81
N ALA A 17 5.51 12.29 4.76
CA ALA A 17 4.68 13.01 3.80
C ALA A 17 4.21 12.07 2.68
N ASN A 18 3.27 12.58 1.88
CA ASN A 18 2.68 11.91 0.72
C ASN A 18 1.84 10.68 1.10
N VAL A 19 1.85 9.63 0.29
CA VAL A 19 0.94 8.49 0.43
C VAL A 19 1.41 7.40 1.41
N PRO A 20 2.63 6.85 1.30
CA PRO A 20 2.95 5.56 1.94
C PRO A 20 2.94 5.64 3.47
N GLY A 21 3.38 6.76 4.04
CA GLY A 21 3.36 6.99 5.48
C GLY A 21 1.95 7.12 6.07
N PRO A 22 1.13 8.08 5.61
CA PRO A 22 -0.26 8.21 6.01
C PRO A 22 -1.09 6.95 5.77
N ALA A 23 -0.87 6.22 4.67
CA ALA A 23 -1.52 4.93 4.43
C ALA A 23 -1.12 3.88 5.48
N ALA A 24 0.15 3.76 5.83
CA ALA A 24 0.59 2.85 6.90
C ALA A 24 0.00 3.25 8.26
N ALA A 25 -0.05 4.55 8.56
CA ALA A 25 -0.64 5.06 9.79
C ALA A 25 -2.15 4.80 9.85
N ALA A 26 -2.87 4.93 8.74
CA ALA A 26 -4.29 4.62 8.64
C ALA A 26 -4.59 3.14 8.92
N LEU A 27 -3.76 2.22 8.39
CA LEU A 27 -3.86 0.78 8.65
C LEU A 27 -3.69 0.48 10.15
N LEU A 28 -2.72 1.12 10.81
CA LEU A 28 -2.49 0.97 12.25
C LEU A 28 -3.61 1.59 13.09
N ALA A 29 -4.12 2.75 12.67
CA ALA A 29 -5.25 3.42 13.34
C ALA A 29 -6.53 2.59 13.26
N ALA A 30 -6.76 1.89 12.15
CA ALA A 30 -7.87 0.93 12.01
C ALA A 30 -7.78 -0.23 13.01
N GLN A 31 -6.61 -0.49 13.61
CA GLN A 31 -6.38 -1.45 14.68
C GLN A 31 -6.30 -0.81 16.08
N GLY A 32 -6.74 0.45 16.23
CA GLY A 32 -6.87 1.13 17.52
C GLY A 32 -5.71 2.06 17.91
N MET A 33 -4.65 2.13 17.11
CA MET A 33 -3.50 3.00 17.42
C MET A 33 -3.86 4.49 17.27
N ALA A 34 -3.56 5.30 18.28
CA ALA A 34 -3.69 6.76 18.17
C ALA A 34 -2.60 7.31 17.25
N VAL A 35 -2.95 8.19 16.30
CA VAL A 35 -1.98 8.75 15.35
C VAL A 35 -1.92 10.27 15.49
N VAL A 36 -0.71 10.79 15.67
CA VAL A 36 -0.39 12.21 15.50
C VAL A 36 0.43 12.34 14.22
N LYS A 37 -0.12 13.01 13.21
CA LYS A 37 0.64 13.37 12.02
C LYS A 37 1.24 14.75 12.22
N ILE A 38 2.53 14.92 11.94
CA ILE A 38 3.17 16.23 11.95
C ILE A 38 3.49 16.66 10.53
N GLU A 39 3.22 17.93 10.23
CA GLU A 39 3.45 18.52 8.90
C GLU A 39 4.26 19.81 8.99
N PRO A 40 5.08 20.14 8.00
CA PRO A 40 5.76 21.43 7.95
C PRO A 40 4.75 22.58 7.81
N PRO A 41 5.13 23.85 8.02
CA PRO A 41 4.27 25.01 7.79
C PRO A 41 3.66 25.11 6.38
N SER A 42 4.31 24.49 5.38
CA SER A 42 3.80 24.40 4.02
C SER A 42 2.68 23.35 3.84
N GLY A 43 2.44 22.51 4.85
CA GLY A 43 1.57 21.35 4.78
C GLY A 43 2.15 20.20 3.94
N ASP A 44 1.40 19.10 3.89
CA ASP A 44 1.61 18.00 2.94
C ASP A 44 1.17 18.41 1.51
N LEU A 45 1.96 18.04 0.50
CA LEU A 45 1.62 18.30 -0.91
C LEU A 45 0.25 17.67 -1.27
N THR A 46 -0.04 16.52 -0.70
CA THR A 46 -1.23 15.72 -1.01
C THR A 46 -2.51 16.33 -0.46
N ALA A 47 -2.42 17.15 0.60
CA ALA A 47 -3.54 17.95 1.08
C ALA A 47 -4.05 18.95 0.02
N HIS A 48 -3.15 19.43 -0.84
CA HIS A 48 -3.47 20.38 -1.90
C HIS A 48 -3.76 19.68 -3.24
N ALA A 49 -2.95 18.68 -3.60
CA ALA A 49 -3.02 18.01 -4.89
C ALA A 49 -4.16 16.97 -4.96
N MET A 50 -4.52 16.36 -3.82
CA MET A 50 -5.54 15.31 -3.74
C MET A 50 -6.32 15.35 -2.41
N PRO A 51 -7.06 16.44 -2.15
CA PRO A 51 -7.64 16.75 -0.83
C PRO A 51 -8.61 15.67 -0.32
N GLN A 52 -9.39 15.05 -1.20
CA GLN A 52 -10.35 14.02 -0.80
C GLN A 52 -9.64 12.76 -0.28
N TRP A 53 -8.64 12.28 -1.02
CA TRP A 53 -7.89 11.09 -0.61
C TRP A 53 -6.97 11.37 0.58
N TYR A 54 -6.37 12.56 0.64
CA TYR A 54 -5.67 13.03 1.83
C TYR A 54 -6.57 13.00 3.09
N ALA A 55 -7.80 13.50 2.99
CA ALA A 55 -8.75 13.50 4.10
C ALA A 55 -9.14 12.08 4.52
N GLU A 56 -9.25 11.15 3.57
CA GLU A 56 -9.48 9.73 3.85
C GLU A 56 -8.31 9.10 4.61
N LEU A 57 -7.08 9.24 4.11
CA LEU A 57 -5.88 8.66 4.73
C LEU A 57 -5.62 9.21 6.14
N ASN A 58 -5.94 10.48 6.36
CA ASN A 58 -5.66 11.16 7.63
C ASN A 58 -6.90 11.26 8.53
N ARG A 59 -8.02 10.61 8.19
CA ARG A 59 -9.30 10.72 8.93
C ARG A 59 -9.18 10.40 10.42
N ALA A 60 -8.38 9.39 10.76
CA ALA A 60 -8.15 8.95 12.14
C ALA A 60 -6.96 9.64 12.82
N ALA A 61 -6.20 10.47 12.09
CA ALA A 61 -5.01 11.13 12.60
C ALA A 61 -5.33 12.53 13.10
N ARG A 62 -4.69 12.92 14.20
CA ARG A 62 -4.61 14.33 14.63
C ARG A 62 -3.43 14.98 13.91
N VAL A 63 -3.71 15.89 12.97
CA VAL A 63 -2.68 16.60 12.21
C VAL A 63 -2.23 17.85 12.97
N GLU A 64 -0.92 17.98 13.23
CA GLU A 64 -0.29 19.15 13.85
C GLU A 64 0.73 19.78 12.89
N THR A 65 0.71 21.11 12.73
CA THR A 65 1.79 21.82 12.02
C THR A 65 2.99 22.00 12.96
N VAL A 66 4.15 21.44 12.58
CA VAL A 66 5.40 21.49 13.35
C VAL A 66 6.57 21.84 12.44
N ASP A 67 7.18 23.01 12.62
CA ASP A 67 8.41 23.37 11.91
C ASP A 67 9.64 22.75 12.58
N LEU A 68 10.05 21.58 12.08
CA LEU A 68 11.22 20.85 12.54
C LEU A 68 12.55 21.60 12.31
N ARG A 69 12.58 22.74 11.61
CA ARG A 69 13.79 23.57 11.51
C ARG A 69 13.92 24.57 12.65
N SER A 70 12.84 24.81 13.40
CA SER A 70 12.79 25.75 14.50
C SER A 70 13.08 25.05 15.84
N ALA A 71 13.70 25.77 16.79
CA ALA A 71 13.90 25.25 18.14
C ALA A 71 12.59 24.86 18.84
N PRO A 72 11.49 25.64 18.76
CA PRO A 72 10.19 25.25 19.31
C PRO A 72 9.61 24.00 18.66
N GLY A 73 9.68 23.87 17.33
CA GLY A 73 9.17 22.68 16.64
C GLY A 73 9.98 21.42 16.96
N GLN A 74 11.30 21.55 17.11
CA GLN A 74 12.17 20.48 17.60
C GLN A 74 11.84 20.07 19.05
N ALA A 75 11.52 21.03 19.92
CA ALA A 75 11.07 20.74 21.28
C ALA A 75 9.72 20.00 21.27
N ARG A 76 8.74 20.50 20.51
CA ARG A 76 7.43 19.86 20.35
C ARG A 76 7.54 18.43 19.80
N PHE A 77 8.40 18.23 18.81
CA PHE A 77 8.63 16.90 18.25
C PHE A 77 9.17 15.92 19.30
N ARG A 78 10.15 16.34 20.12
CA ARG A 78 10.67 15.51 21.22
C ARG A 78 9.60 15.19 22.27
N GLU A 79 8.74 16.14 22.61
CA GLU A 79 7.60 15.91 23.52
C GLU A 79 6.65 14.84 22.98
N LEU A 80 6.30 14.92 21.69
CA LEU A 80 5.46 13.92 21.04
C LEU A 80 6.12 12.54 21.07
N LEU A 81 7.42 12.45 20.78
CA LEU A 81 8.16 11.19 20.78
C LEU A 81 8.34 10.59 22.18
N ALA A 82 8.42 11.40 23.24
CA ALA A 82 8.56 10.92 24.62
C ALA A 82 7.38 10.05 25.06
N GLY A 83 6.17 10.32 24.56
CA GLY A 83 4.97 9.54 24.83
C GLY A 83 4.56 8.56 23.73
N ALA A 84 5.32 8.46 22.65
CA ALA A 84 4.96 7.63 21.50
C ALA A 84 5.54 6.21 21.59
N ASP A 85 4.87 5.28 20.94
CA ASP A 85 5.33 3.90 20.73
C ASP A 85 6.02 3.72 19.39
N LEU A 86 5.61 4.51 18.39
CA LEU A 86 6.04 4.37 17.02
C LEU A 86 6.33 5.73 16.37
N LEU A 87 7.44 5.82 15.65
CA LEU A 87 7.73 6.88 14.69
C LEU A 87 7.66 6.29 13.27
N ILE A 88 6.94 6.96 12.37
CA ILE A 88 6.93 6.67 10.93
C ILE A 88 7.52 7.87 10.20
N SER A 89 8.57 7.66 9.39
CA SER A 89 9.23 8.72 8.61
C SER A 89 9.44 8.30 7.15
N SER A 90 9.40 9.24 6.21
CA SER A 90 9.73 9.01 4.79
C SER A 90 10.77 9.99 4.22
N HIS A 91 11.55 10.61 5.10
CA HIS A 91 12.57 11.60 4.71
C HIS A 91 13.88 10.90 4.34
N ARG A 92 14.66 11.54 3.46
CA ARG A 92 16.03 11.12 3.16
C ARG A 92 16.88 11.04 4.43
N ARG A 93 17.77 10.05 4.51
CA ARG A 93 18.65 9.81 5.67
C ARG A 93 19.52 11.03 5.98
N ALA A 94 20.06 11.67 4.94
CA ALA A 94 20.82 12.90 5.11
C ALA A 94 20.02 14.04 5.77
N ALA A 95 18.71 14.14 5.47
CA ALA A 95 17.84 15.14 6.09
C ALA A 95 17.49 14.78 7.54
N LEU A 96 17.19 13.50 7.81
CA LEU A 96 16.94 13.00 9.16
C LEU A 96 18.16 13.22 10.08
N ALA A 97 19.36 12.91 9.60
CA ALA A 97 20.60 13.14 10.34
C ALA A 97 20.79 14.62 10.69
N ARG A 98 20.50 15.55 9.77
CA ARG A 98 20.53 17.01 10.03
C ARG A 98 19.49 17.46 11.06
N LEU A 99 18.36 16.76 11.16
CA LEU A 99 17.33 16.98 12.16
C LEU A 99 17.64 16.29 13.51
N GLY A 100 18.78 15.60 13.62
CA GLY A 100 19.15 14.83 14.81
C GLY A 100 18.35 13.53 14.97
N ILE A 101 17.65 13.07 13.93
CA ILE A 101 16.84 11.85 13.95
C ILE A 101 17.74 10.68 13.56
N THR A 102 18.26 10.00 14.58
CA THR A 102 19.11 8.81 14.45
C THR A 102 18.68 7.81 15.52
N VAL A 103 19.01 6.53 15.34
CA VAL A 103 18.69 5.50 16.34
C VAL A 103 19.20 5.88 17.75
N PRO A 104 20.45 6.32 17.95
CA PRO A 104 20.93 6.74 19.28
C PRO A 104 20.18 7.95 19.85
N ALA A 105 19.91 8.97 19.03
CA ALA A 105 19.23 10.18 19.49
C ALA A 105 17.77 9.91 19.86
N LEU A 106 17.07 9.07 19.07
CA LEU A 106 15.71 8.64 19.38
C LEU A 106 15.66 7.79 20.65
N ALA A 107 16.62 6.88 20.85
CA ALA A 107 16.72 6.09 22.07
C ALA A 107 16.96 6.94 23.32
N ALA A 108 17.69 8.05 23.20
CA ALA A 108 17.90 9.00 24.29
C ALA A 108 16.62 9.78 24.66
N VAL A 109 15.73 10.03 23.69
CA VAL A 109 14.41 10.64 23.94
C VAL A 109 13.44 9.62 24.53
N ASN A 110 13.38 8.44 23.94
CA ASN A 110 12.47 7.37 24.36
C ASN A 110 13.08 5.99 24.03
N PRO A 111 13.57 5.24 25.03
CA PRO A 111 14.21 3.93 24.80
C PRO A 111 13.23 2.82 24.37
N ARG A 112 11.92 3.07 24.48
CA ARG A 112 10.86 2.15 24.05
C ARG A 112 10.32 2.47 22.65
N LEU A 113 10.76 3.55 22.02
CA LEU A 113 10.28 3.99 20.72
C LEU A 113 10.71 3.00 19.61
N ALA A 114 9.75 2.54 18.83
CA ALA A 114 9.99 1.87 17.56
C ALA A 114 10.04 2.92 16.43
N TRP A 115 10.86 2.68 15.41
CA TRP A 115 10.99 3.56 14.26
C TRP A 115 10.90 2.76 12.97
N VAL A 116 9.88 3.07 12.16
CA VAL A 116 9.76 2.60 10.78
C VAL A 116 10.19 3.73 9.85
N GLU A 117 11.25 3.47 9.09
CA GLU A 117 11.82 4.37 8.10
C GLU A 117 11.40 3.90 6.71
N ILE A 118 10.49 4.62 6.06
CA ILE A 118 10.12 4.37 4.67
C ILE A 118 11.16 5.05 3.78
N VAL A 119 11.80 4.29 2.90
CA VAL A 119 12.77 4.78 1.93
C VAL A 119 12.34 4.40 0.52
N GLY A 120 12.81 5.15 -0.48
CA GLY A 120 12.55 4.82 -1.87
C GLY A 120 13.13 3.45 -2.27
N ASP A 121 14.41 3.29 -1.97
CA ASP A 121 15.20 2.08 -2.20
C ASP A 121 16.06 1.84 -0.96
N GLU A 122 16.04 0.62 -0.41
CA GLU A 122 16.88 0.25 0.74
C GLU A 122 18.38 0.30 0.43
N ASP A 123 18.76 -0.02 -0.80
CA ASP A 123 20.14 -0.05 -1.26
C ASP A 123 20.66 1.35 -1.64
N ALA A 124 19.75 2.27 -1.99
CA ALA A 124 20.05 3.62 -2.45
C ALA A 124 19.09 4.68 -1.87
N PRO A 125 19.04 4.84 -0.53
CA PRO A 125 17.98 5.58 0.17
C PRO A 125 17.93 7.08 -0.10
N ASP A 126 19.03 7.66 -0.61
CA ASP A 126 19.11 9.09 -0.94
C ASP A 126 18.91 9.37 -2.45
N VAL A 127 18.78 8.33 -3.29
CA VAL A 127 18.45 8.47 -4.70
C VAL A 127 16.97 8.84 -4.85
N PRO A 128 16.62 9.88 -5.61
CA PRO A 128 15.23 10.24 -5.84
C PRO A 128 14.49 9.13 -6.60
N GLY A 129 13.28 8.81 -6.14
CA GLY A 129 12.35 7.99 -6.87
C GLY A 129 10.92 8.23 -6.40
N HIS A 130 9.99 7.75 -7.19
CA HIS A 130 8.55 7.86 -6.98
C HIS A 130 7.89 6.52 -7.34
N ASP A 131 6.68 6.28 -6.85
CA ASP A 131 5.88 5.09 -7.17
C ASP A 131 5.99 4.64 -8.64
N LEU A 132 5.73 5.55 -9.60
CA LEU A 132 5.83 5.27 -11.03
C LEU A 132 7.19 4.72 -11.46
N THR A 133 8.29 5.28 -10.93
CA THR A 133 9.65 4.83 -11.27
C THR A 133 9.96 3.45 -10.68
N TYR A 134 9.41 3.14 -9.50
CA TYR A 134 9.56 1.82 -8.88
C TYR A 134 8.72 0.76 -9.61
N GLN A 135 7.50 1.10 -10.03
CA GLN A 135 6.68 0.24 -10.90
C GLN A 135 7.39 -0.05 -12.23
N ALA A 136 7.98 0.99 -12.84
CA ALA A 136 8.75 0.83 -14.08
C ALA A 136 9.94 -0.13 -13.88
N ALA A 137 10.73 0.07 -12.82
CA ALA A 137 11.87 -0.79 -12.49
C ALA A 137 11.45 -2.25 -12.19
N ALA A 138 10.27 -2.45 -11.60
CA ALA A 138 9.72 -3.76 -11.30
C ALA A 138 9.05 -4.46 -12.51
N GLY A 139 8.99 -3.80 -13.68
CA GLY A 139 8.34 -4.34 -14.88
C GLY A 139 6.81 -4.38 -14.82
N LEU A 140 6.20 -3.55 -13.95
CA LEU A 140 4.75 -3.50 -13.75
C LEU A 140 4.04 -2.57 -14.75
N LEU A 141 4.78 -1.87 -15.60
CA LEU A 141 4.25 -0.90 -16.57
C LEU A 141 4.38 -1.44 -18.00
N ASP A 142 3.32 -1.24 -18.78
CA ASP A 142 3.19 -1.66 -20.19
C ASP A 142 3.22 -0.46 -21.17
N GLY A 143 3.71 0.69 -20.70
CA GLY A 143 3.70 1.95 -21.45
C GLY A 143 2.47 2.83 -21.22
N ARG A 144 1.52 2.39 -20.38
CA ARG A 144 0.37 3.20 -19.93
C ARG A 144 0.54 3.65 -18.49
N MET A 145 -0.20 4.69 -18.10
CA MET A 145 -0.26 5.11 -16.70
C MET A 145 -0.97 4.05 -15.86
N PRO A 146 -0.41 3.63 -14.71
CA PRO A 146 -1.04 2.63 -13.86
C PRO A 146 -2.30 3.19 -13.21
N ARG A 147 -3.28 2.33 -12.94
CA ARG A 147 -4.54 2.69 -12.25
C ARG A 147 -4.40 2.81 -10.73
N THR A 148 -3.24 2.44 -10.18
CA THR A 148 -2.95 2.48 -8.76
C THR A 148 -1.48 2.77 -8.52
N VAL A 149 -1.16 3.25 -7.31
CA VAL A 149 0.21 3.48 -6.84
C VAL A 149 0.68 2.28 -6.02
N ILE A 150 0.91 1.14 -6.70
CA ILE A 150 1.14 -0.14 -6.02
C ILE A 150 2.43 -0.15 -5.20
N ALA A 151 3.47 0.59 -5.58
CA ALA A 151 4.71 0.66 -4.80
C ALA A 151 4.46 1.40 -3.48
N ASP A 152 3.71 2.50 -3.51
CA ASP A 152 3.34 3.25 -2.31
C ASP A 152 2.42 2.42 -1.40
N MET A 153 1.38 1.79 -1.95
CA MET A 153 0.43 1.00 -1.17
C MET A 153 1.05 -0.28 -0.59
N ALA A 154 1.85 -1.01 -1.39
CA ALA A 154 2.58 -2.17 -0.91
C ALA A 154 3.65 -1.78 0.13
N GLY A 155 4.28 -0.62 -0.04
CA GLY A 155 5.19 -0.04 0.93
C GLY A 155 4.49 0.31 2.25
N ALA A 156 3.28 0.86 2.18
CA ALA A 156 2.45 1.16 3.35
C ALA A 156 2.09 -0.10 4.15
N GLU A 157 1.67 -1.17 3.48
CA GLU A 157 1.41 -2.48 4.09
C GLU A 157 2.68 -3.06 4.75
N ALA A 158 3.82 -2.98 4.06
CA ALA A 158 5.09 -3.43 4.61
C ALA A 158 5.52 -2.61 5.84
N ALA A 159 5.28 -1.30 5.84
CA ALA A 159 5.55 -0.39 6.95
C ALA A 159 4.65 -0.66 8.16
N ALA A 160 3.34 -0.84 7.96
CA ALA A 160 2.41 -1.22 9.02
C ALA A 160 2.79 -2.57 9.64
N ARG A 161 3.13 -3.56 8.80
CA ARG A 161 3.65 -4.85 9.27
C ARG A 161 4.95 -4.72 10.06
N ALA A 162 5.90 -3.90 9.57
CA ALA A 162 7.16 -3.67 10.27
C ALA A 162 6.93 -3.01 11.64
N ALA A 163 5.98 -2.07 11.75
CA ALA A 163 5.60 -1.45 13.01
C ALA A 163 5.10 -2.50 14.01
N VAL A 164 4.15 -3.35 13.61
CA VAL A 164 3.63 -4.42 14.48
C VAL A 164 4.73 -5.40 14.90
N ILE A 165 5.64 -5.77 13.99
CA ILE A 165 6.78 -6.64 14.32
C ILE A 165 7.70 -5.99 15.35
N LEU A 166 8.03 -4.70 15.20
CA LEU A 166 8.88 -3.97 16.15
C LEU A 166 8.22 -3.84 17.52
N LEU A 167 6.92 -3.56 17.56
CA LEU A 167 6.15 -3.47 18.81
C LEU A 167 6.09 -4.83 19.52
N LEU A 168 5.81 -5.90 18.79
CA LEU A 168 5.83 -7.26 19.34
C LEU A 168 7.24 -7.67 19.80
N ALA A 169 8.27 -7.31 19.03
CA ALA A 169 9.66 -7.56 19.39
C ALA A 169 10.04 -6.85 20.69
N ARG A 170 9.57 -5.61 20.88
CA ARG A 170 9.71 -4.85 22.14
C ARG A 170 9.06 -5.57 23.32
N GLU A 171 7.82 -6.02 23.18
CA GLU A 171 7.12 -6.77 24.25
C GLU A 171 7.80 -8.11 24.57
N ARG A 172 8.50 -8.69 23.60
CA ARG A 172 9.33 -9.91 23.78
C ARG A 172 10.76 -9.62 24.23
N GLY A 173 11.08 -8.39 24.62
CA GLY A 173 12.41 -8.01 25.12
C GLY A 173 13.53 -8.08 24.07
N ARG A 174 13.20 -8.08 22.78
CA ARG A 174 14.20 -8.03 21.69
C ARG A 174 14.81 -6.63 21.61
N PRO A 175 16.06 -6.47 21.14
CA PRO A 175 16.72 -5.16 21.08
C PRO A 175 16.37 -4.33 19.84
N GLN A 176 15.79 -4.93 18.79
CA GLN A 176 15.49 -4.22 17.54
C GLN A 176 14.45 -3.12 17.75
N ARG A 177 14.77 -1.90 17.33
CA ARG A 177 13.88 -0.73 17.43
C ARG A 177 13.68 0.00 16.11
N HIS A 178 14.41 -0.36 15.07
CA HIS A 178 14.36 0.29 13.77
C HIS A 178 14.21 -0.74 12.66
N ALA A 179 13.40 -0.38 11.66
CA ALA A 179 13.27 -1.11 10.41
C ALA A 179 13.17 -0.11 9.25
N ALA A 180 13.96 -0.34 8.20
CA ALA A 180 13.80 0.34 6.93
C ALA A 180 12.82 -0.45 6.05
N VAL A 181 12.00 0.25 5.28
CA VAL A 181 11.06 -0.33 4.31
C VAL A 181 11.22 0.38 2.98
N GLY A 182 11.70 -0.36 1.98
CA GLY A 182 11.88 0.13 0.62
C GLY A 182 10.61 0.03 -0.23
N LEU A 183 10.20 1.13 -0.86
CA LEU A 183 9.09 1.16 -1.81
C LEU A 183 9.41 0.35 -3.08
N ARG A 184 10.66 0.42 -3.55
CA ARG A 184 11.16 -0.41 -4.65
C ARG A 184 11.07 -1.90 -4.33
N GLN A 185 11.58 -2.30 -3.18
CA GLN A 185 11.55 -3.70 -2.71
C GLN A 185 10.10 -4.19 -2.51
N ALA A 186 9.20 -3.32 -2.08
CA ALA A 186 7.77 -3.63 -2.01
C ALA A 186 7.16 -3.87 -3.41
N ALA A 187 7.44 -3.00 -4.38
CA ALA A 187 7.01 -3.17 -5.77
C ALA A 187 7.56 -4.46 -6.39
N GLU A 188 8.85 -4.75 -6.21
CA GLU A 188 9.50 -5.96 -6.71
C GLU A 188 8.87 -7.24 -6.12
N ARG A 189 8.47 -7.22 -4.85
CA ARG A 189 7.74 -8.33 -4.23
C ARG A 189 6.37 -8.56 -4.90
N PHE A 190 5.62 -7.49 -5.14
CA PHE A 190 4.31 -7.58 -5.79
C PHE A 190 4.41 -7.89 -7.30
N ALA A 191 5.57 -7.62 -7.91
CA ALA A 191 5.89 -8.02 -9.28
C ALA A 191 6.30 -9.49 -9.43
N ALA A 192 6.25 -10.30 -8.37
CA ALA A 192 6.58 -11.73 -8.46
C ALA A 192 5.86 -12.45 -9.63
N PRO A 193 4.55 -12.26 -9.89
CA PRO A 193 3.90 -12.90 -11.04
C PRO A 193 4.52 -12.52 -12.38
N VAL A 194 4.93 -11.26 -12.57
CA VAL A 194 5.64 -10.81 -13.78
C VAL A 194 7.02 -11.48 -13.87
N ARG A 195 7.81 -11.45 -12.80
CA ARG A 195 9.16 -12.05 -12.77
C ARG A 195 9.16 -13.56 -13.03
N HIS A 196 8.09 -14.24 -12.64
CA HIS A 196 7.92 -15.68 -12.85
C HIS A 196 7.18 -16.01 -14.17
N GLY A 197 6.88 -15.01 -15.01
CA GLY A 197 6.21 -15.23 -16.31
C GLY A 197 4.77 -15.73 -16.17
N VAL A 198 4.12 -15.50 -15.02
CA VAL A 198 2.76 -15.97 -14.76
C VAL A 198 1.73 -15.07 -15.47
N THR A 199 1.97 -13.75 -15.49
CA THR A 199 1.02 -12.76 -16.02
C THR A 199 1.52 -12.06 -17.28
N VAL A 200 2.57 -12.59 -17.92
CA VAL A 200 3.21 -12.01 -19.12
C VAL A 200 3.74 -13.11 -20.02
N GLY A 201 3.88 -12.82 -21.32
CA GLY A 201 4.68 -13.62 -22.25
C GLY A 201 4.17 -15.05 -22.53
N GLY A 202 2.85 -15.26 -22.59
CA GLY A 202 2.23 -16.59 -22.71
C GLY A 202 2.01 -17.27 -21.37
N GLY A 203 2.09 -16.51 -20.27
CA GLY A 203 1.89 -17.00 -18.91
C GLY A 203 0.45 -17.44 -18.65
N LEU A 204 0.27 -18.32 -17.66
CA LEU A 204 -1.03 -18.88 -17.31
C LEU A 204 -2.14 -17.84 -17.06
N LEU A 205 -1.77 -16.68 -16.52
CA LEU A 205 -2.68 -15.60 -16.13
C LEU A 205 -2.46 -14.34 -16.98
N ASP A 206 -1.89 -14.47 -18.17
CA ASP A 206 -1.57 -13.32 -19.03
C ASP A 206 -2.73 -12.85 -19.92
N GLY A 207 -3.84 -13.58 -19.93
CA GLY A 207 -5.02 -13.27 -20.74
C GLY A 207 -5.08 -13.99 -22.10
N SER A 208 -4.12 -14.87 -22.42
CA SER A 208 -4.06 -15.57 -23.70
C SER A 208 -5.01 -16.77 -23.81
N LEU A 209 -5.46 -17.32 -22.68
CA LEU A 209 -6.39 -18.43 -22.63
C LEU A 209 -7.85 -17.93 -22.65
N PRO A 210 -8.74 -18.47 -23.49
CA PRO A 210 -10.14 -18.00 -23.55
C PRO A 210 -10.91 -18.13 -22.22
N ASP A 211 -10.55 -19.10 -21.37
CA ASP A 211 -11.11 -19.30 -20.04
C ASP A 211 -10.44 -18.45 -18.95
N TYR A 212 -9.36 -17.73 -19.27
CA TYR A 212 -8.76 -16.70 -18.42
C TYR A 212 -8.40 -15.47 -19.26
N ALA A 213 -9.38 -14.60 -19.50
CA ALA A 213 -9.22 -13.43 -20.35
C ALA A 213 -10.28 -12.35 -20.08
N ILE A 214 -10.05 -11.17 -20.64
CA ILE A 214 -11.06 -10.11 -20.73
C ILE A 214 -11.77 -10.24 -22.08
N HIS A 215 -13.09 -10.43 -22.05
CA HIS A 215 -13.90 -10.56 -23.27
C HIS A 215 -14.79 -9.35 -23.50
N ARG A 216 -15.14 -9.13 -24.76
CA ARG A 216 -16.12 -8.12 -25.17
C ARG A 216 -17.52 -8.63 -24.90
N LEU A 217 -18.35 -7.80 -24.29
CA LEU A 217 -19.81 -7.94 -24.21
C LEU A 217 -20.49 -6.97 -25.19
N ARG A 218 -21.79 -7.11 -25.42
CA ARG A 218 -22.59 -6.18 -26.25
C ARG A 218 -22.51 -4.73 -25.75
N ASP A 219 -22.45 -4.53 -24.44
CA ASP A 219 -22.51 -3.24 -23.76
C ASP A 219 -21.30 -2.99 -22.83
N GLY A 220 -20.23 -3.77 -22.96
CA GLY A 220 -19.07 -3.61 -22.08
C GLY A 220 -17.97 -4.66 -22.23
N LEU A 221 -17.33 -4.97 -21.10
CA LEU A 221 -16.29 -5.97 -20.96
C LEU A 221 -16.60 -6.88 -19.76
N VAL A 222 -16.11 -8.11 -19.80
CA VAL A 222 -16.15 -9.05 -18.67
C VAL A 222 -14.76 -9.61 -18.40
N ALA A 223 -14.39 -9.69 -17.13
CA ALA A 223 -13.27 -10.52 -16.69
C ALA A 223 -13.77 -11.96 -16.52
N CYS A 224 -13.18 -12.90 -17.25
CA CYS A 224 -13.41 -14.34 -17.12
C CYS A 224 -12.18 -14.98 -16.48
N ALA A 225 -12.38 -15.74 -15.40
CA ALA A 225 -11.31 -16.44 -14.68
C ALA A 225 -11.66 -17.93 -14.44
N ALA A 226 -12.22 -18.61 -15.43
CA ALA A 226 -12.68 -20.00 -15.38
C ALA A 226 -11.55 -21.02 -15.59
N LEU A 227 -10.40 -20.80 -14.94
CA LEU A 227 -9.16 -21.54 -15.22
C LEU A 227 -9.17 -22.97 -14.65
N GLU A 228 -9.85 -23.19 -13.52
CA GLU A 228 -9.92 -24.52 -12.91
C GLU A 228 -10.71 -25.49 -13.81
N PRO A 229 -10.32 -26.78 -13.89
CA PRO A 229 -10.90 -27.72 -14.87
C PRO A 229 -12.42 -27.81 -14.88
N HIS A 230 -13.06 -27.67 -13.72
CA HIS A 230 -14.50 -27.73 -13.58
C HIS A 230 -15.21 -26.43 -14.01
N PHE A 231 -14.58 -25.26 -13.86
CA PHE A 231 -15.11 -24.01 -14.42
C PHE A 231 -14.90 -23.96 -15.94
N SER A 232 -13.72 -24.36 -16.42
CA SER A 232 -13.42 -24.42 -17.85
C SER A 232 -14.38 -25.35 -18.59
N ALA A 233 -14.65 -26.54 -18.04
CA ALA A 233 -15.63 -27.47 -18.60
C ALA A 233 -17.05 -26.89 -18.65
N ARG A 234 -17.51 -26.25 -17.56
CA ARG A 234 -18.83 -25.59 -17.52
C ARG A 234 -18.93 -24.44 -18.50
N LEU A 235 -17.88 -23.62 -18.60
CA LEU A 235 -17.82 -22.51 -19.54
C LEU A 235 -17.87 -23.02 -20.99
N ALA A 236 -17.12 -24.07 -21.31
CA ALA A 236 -17.14 -24.70 -22.62
C ALA A 236 -18.53 -25.28 -22.98
N GLU A 237 -19.22 -25.88 -22.01
CA GLU A 237 -20.59 -26.38 -22.18
C GLU A 237 -21.57 -25.26 -22.55
N VAL A 238 -21.56 -24.14 -21.82
CA VAL A 238 -22.49 -23.03 -22.08
C VAL A 238 -22.12 -22.22 -23.32
N ALA A 239 -20.83 -22.09 -23.62
CA ALA A 239 -20.34 -21.33 -24.76
C ALA A 239 -20.37 -22.11 -26.08
N GLY A 240 -20.64 -23.42 -26.04
CA GLY A 240 -20.67 -24.26 -27.24
C GLY A 240 -19.33 -24.31 -28.00
N GLY A 241 -18.21 -24.07 -27.32
CA GLY A 241 -16.86 -24.09 -27.88
C GLY A 241 -16.35 -22.76 -28.47
N ASP A 242 -17.17 -21.72 -28.59
CA ASP A 242 -16.75 -20.37 -29.00
C ASP A 242 -16.93 -19.39 -27.83
N ILE A 243 -15.98 -19.41 -26.89
CA ILE A 243 -16.03 -18.56 -25.69
C ILE A 243 -16.06 -17.05 -26.05
N PRO A 244 -15.20 -16.52 -26.93
CA PRO A 244 -15.26 -15.10 -27.30
C PRO A 244 -16.57 -14.71 -27.98
N GLY A 245 -17.08 -15.53 -28.91
CA GLY A 245 -18.34 -15.27 -29.60
C GLY A 245 -19.55 -15.36 -28.66
N PHE A 246 -19.53 -16.29 -27.72
CA PHE A 246 -20.54 -16.41 -26.67
C PHE A 246 -20.63 -15.13 -25.83
N PHE A 247 -19.51 -14.64 -25.31
CA PHE A 247 -19.50 -13.38 -24.54
C PHE A 247 -19.93 -12.18 -25.38
N ALA A 248 -19.53 -12.09 -26.65
CA ALA A 248 -19.92 -11.00 -27.53
C ALA A 248 -21.45 -10.91 -27.75
N GLY A 249 -22.19 -12.00 -27.50
CA GLY A 249 -23.65 -12.06 -27.55
C GLY A 249 -24.38 -11.62 -26.28
N LEU A 250 -23.68 -11.48 -25.15
CA LEU A 250 -24.28 -11.18 -23.84
C LEU A 250 -24.20 -9.69 -23.50
N THR A 251 -25.17 -9.20 -22.73
CA THR A 251 -25.04 -7.94 -21.96
C THR A 251 -24.32 -8.19 -20.63
N ALA A 252 -23.89 -7.12 -19.97
CA ALA A 252 -23.33 -7.19 -18.61
C ALA A 252 -24.34 -7.79 -17.61
N GLU A 253 -25.63 -7.49 -17.74
CA GLU A 253 -26.68 -8.05 -16.88
C GLU A 253 -26.86 -9.55 -17.10
N GLU A 254 -27.00 -10.00 -18.36
CA GLU A 254 -27.10 -11.42 -18.72
C GLU A 254 -25.87 -12.19 -18.26
N CYS A 255 -24.67 -11.61 -18.42
CA CYS A 255 -23.43 -12.21 -17.97
C CYS A 255 -23.36 -12.36 -16.44
N ARG A 256 -23.84 -11.40 -15.65
CA ARG A 256 -23.94 -11.54 -14.18
C ARG A 256 -24.92 -12.63 -13.78
N ALA A 257 -26.09 -12.69 -14.45
CA ALA A 257 -27.08 -13.73 -14.18
C ALA A 257 -26.50 -15.12 -14.45
N LEU A 258 -25.80 -15.28 -15.58
CA LEU A 258 -25.10 -16.52 -15.95
C LEU A 258 -24.03 -16.91 -14.91
N ALA A 259 -23.23 -15.94 -14.44
CA ALA A 259 -22.18 -16.17 -13.45
C ALA A 259 -22.74 -16.84 -12.19
N ILE A 260 -23.92 -16.40 -11.74
CA ILE A 260 -24.60 -16.95 -10.57
C ILE A 260 -25.27 -18.29 -10.90
N GLU A 261 -26.05 -18.35 -11.98
CA GLU A 261 -26.82 -19.56 -12.36
C GLU A 261 -25.91 -20.76 -12.59
N ARG A 262 -24.76 -20.54 -13.23
CA ARG A 262 -23.82 -21.59 -13.62
C ARG A 262 -22.63 -21.71 -12.71
N ASP A 263 -22.55 -20.86 -11.68
CA ASP A 263 -21.43 -20.77 -10.74
C ASP A 263 -20.10 -20.68 -11.51
N LEU A 264 -19.97 -19.58 -12.27
CA LEU A 264 -18.80 -19.27 -13.10
C LEU A 264 -18.13 -17.98 -12.59
N PRO A 265 -16.78 -17.94 -12.53
CA PRO A 265 -16.02 -16.76 -12.09
C PRO A 265 -15.98 -15.69 -13.20
N LEU A 266 -17.10 -14.99 -13.37
CA LEU A 266 -17.30 -13.93 -14.35
C LEU A 266 -17.70 -12.63 -13.66
N GLU A 267 -17.02 -11.53 -13.98
CA GLU A 267 -17.36 -10.20 -13.46
C GLU A 267 -17.36 -9.15 -14.58
N PRO A 268 -18.55 -8.67 -15.00
CA PRO A 268 -18.64 -7.56 -15.94
C PRO A 268 -18.11 -6.27 -15.31
N PHE A 269 -17.40 -5.49 -16.12
CA PHE A 269 -16.81 -4.23 -15.68
C PHE A 269 -17.92 -3.28 -15.21
N ARG A 270 -17.65 -2.51 -14.15
CA ARG A 270 -18.57 -1.46 -13.71
C ARG A 270 -18.67 -0.40 -14.81
N ALA A 271 -19.91 -0.05 -15.17
CA ALA A 271 -20.19 1.06 -16.08
C ALA A 271 -19.80 2.41 -15.48
#